data_AF-A0A6B1DC46-F1
#
_entry.id   AF-A0A6B1DC46-F1
#
_cell.length_a   1.000
_cell.length_b   1.000
_cell.length_c   1.000
_cell.angle_alpha   90.00
_cell.angle_beta   90.00
_cell.angle_gamma   90.00
#
_symmetry.space_group_name_H-M   'P 1'
#
loop_
_entity.id
_entity.type
_entity.pdbx_description
1 polymer ?
#
loop_
_entity_poly.entity_id
_entity_poly.type
_entity_poly.pdbx_seq_one_letter_code
_entity_poly.pdbx_strand_id
1 'polypeptide(L)'
;MADDKARAQYHQLLGSGMRLSLSAVQVNVSTESSILSESPRVDILLLRREGTAWTAAQHARLPDGIRDSAAAHILVEFKYTESVTEDAILRAAAYDLFYRQVQKLSKGQTLPVVLSAKTPQRSRLARWGFEESQNGVYRTKLPFVGRVMLLALNRLPANSNNAIVKLFASRKSERDAGFASLDRHVLAESLEMHAYVLGLSQTFDVKGELNMAEVLTPEKVIEYGMRIRELIFETGTPEERLAGLSPDQIFEVLGPNEILAGLSPNEILAGLSPNEILAGLNSEERRTLLHLLQEEMDSGGDGGSENRKDT
;
A
#
# COMPACT_ATOMS: atom_id res chain seq x y z
N MET A 1 26.82 29.76 2.20
CA MET A 1 26.54 28.56 1.36
C MET A 1 26.95 27.29 2.10
N ALA A 2 26.32 27.01 3.24
CA ALA A 2 26.59 25.82 4.05
C ALA A 2 25.39 25.59 4.98
N ASP A 3 24.32 25.00 4.45
CA ASP A 3 23.23 24.44 5.29
C ASP A 3 22.31 23.43 4.54
N ASP A 4 22.54 23.21 3.25
CA ASP A 4 21.56 22.52 2.38
C ASP A 4 21.72 20.99 2.31
N LYS A 5 22.55 20.39 3.19
CA LYS A 5 23.05 19.01 3.01
C LYS A 5 22.39 17.94 3.89
N ALA A 6 21.39 18.30 4.69
CA ALA A 6 20.83 17.42 5.72
C ALA A 6 19.29 17.42 5.80
N ARG A 7 18.59 18.00 4.81
CA ARG A 7 17.12 18.03 4.84
C ARG A 7 16.57 16.82 4.11
N ALA A 8 15.85 15.96 4.83
CA ALA A 8 15.09 14.88 4.20
C ALA A 8 14.19 15.48 3.10
N GLN A 9 14.30 14.94 1.89
CA GLN A 9 13.56 15.42 0.73
C GLN A 9 12.16 14.82 0.74
N TYR A 10 11.33 15.27 1.68
CA TYR A 10 9.98 14.72 1.90
C TYR A 10 9.10 14.77 0.64
N HIS A 11 9.36 15.72 -0.27
CA HIS A 11 8.69 15.76 -1.57
C HIS A 11 9.10 14.61 -2.49
N GLN A 12 10.37 14.19 -2.49
CA GLN A 12 10.83 13.01 -3.22
C GLN A 12 10.25 11.73 -2.61
N LEU A 13 10.19 11.64 -1.29
CA LEU A 13 9.55 10.53 -0.60
C LEU A 13 8.07 10.44 -1.00
N LEU A 14 7.30 11.52 -0.81
CA LEU A 14 5.89 11.58 -1.21
C LEU A 14 5.72 11.21 -2.70
N GLY A 15 6.54 11.80 -3.57
CA GLY A 15 6.46 11.54 -4.99
C GLY A 15 6.80 10.11 -5.38
N SER A 16 7.74 9.46 -4.69
CA SER A 16 8.01 8.04 -4.87
C SER A 16 6.82 7.17 -4.45
N GLY A 17 6.25 7.41 -3.27
CA GLY A 17 5.05 6.67 -2.82
C GLY A 17 3.85 6.86 -3.77
N MET A 18 3.64 8.09 -4.25
CA MET A 18 2.62 8.37 -5.26
C MET A 18 2.93 7.66 -6.58
N ARG A 19 4.18 7.68 -7.06
CA ARG A 19 4.59 7.01 -8.30
C ARG A 19 4.36 5.50 -8.23
N LEU A 20 4.80 4.86 -7.15
CA LEU A 20 4.65 3.42 -6.94
C LEU A 20 3.17 3.01 -6.87
N SER A 21 2.32 3.82 -6.26
CA SER A 21 0.86 3.57 -6.20
C SER A 21 0.16 3.80 -7.55
N LEU A 22 0.59 4.82 -8.31
CA LEU A 22 -0.14 5.34 -9.47
C LEU A 22 0.34 4.81 -10.83
N SER A 23 1.56 4.27 -10.92
CA SER A 23 2.14 3.78 -12.18
C SER A 23 1.32 2.65 -12.80
N ALA A 24 0.82 1.71 -12.00
CA ALA A 24 0.01 0.58 -12.46
C ALA A 24 -1.33 1.01 -13.10
N VAL A 25 -1.79 2.24 -12.82
CA VAL A 25 -3.00 2.83 -13.41
C VAL A 25 -2.69 3.95 -14.42
N GLN A 26 -1.47 3.98 -14.97
CA GLN A 26 -1.05 4.88 -16.05
C GLN A 26 -1.15 6.37 -15.69
N VAL A 27 -0.76 6.71 -14.46
CA VAL A 27 -0.65 8.10 -14.04
C VAL A 27 0.81 8.42 -13.79
N ASN A 28 1.31 9.39 -14.56
CA ASN A 28 2.69 9.82 -14.51
C ASN A 28 2.92 10.73 -13.30
N VAL A 29 4.00 10.48 -12.57
CA VAL A 29 4.37 11.20 -11.34
C VAL A 29 5.82 11.67 -11.42
N SER A 30 6.02 12.98 -11.48
CA SER A 30 7.35 13.61 -11.53
C SER A 30 7.54 14.60 -10.38
N THR A 31 8.65 14.45 -9.64
CA THR A 31 9.04 15.28 -8.48
C THR A 31 9.94 16.45 -8.84
N GLU A 32 10.50 16.42 -10.05
CA GLU A 32 11.41 17.42 -10.56
C GLU A 32 10.96 17.80 -11.95
N SER A 33 10.49 19.03 -12.08
CA SER A 33 10.27 19.61 -13.39
C SER A 33 11.11 20.88 -13.43
N SER A 34 12.22 20.83 -14.15
CA SER A 34 12.92 22.02 -14.65
C SER A 34 11.98 22.73 -15.63
N ILE A 35 10.94 23.37 -15.10
CA ILE A 35 9.97 24.16 -15.89
C ILE A 35 10.65 25.45 -16.36
N LEU A 36 11.66 25.93 -15.61
CA LEU A 36 12.50 27.06 -15.95
C LEU A 36 13.96 26.62 -15.79
N SER A 37 14.80 26.95 -16.77
CA SER A 37 16.23 26.61 -16.81
C SER A 37 17.04 27.14 -15.62
N GLU A 38 16.48 28.08 -14.85
CA GLU A 38 17.04 28.66 -13.62
C GLU A 38 15.99 28.77 -12.49
N SER A 39 15.01 27.86 -12.43
CA SER A 39 14.00 27.89 -11.36
C SER A 39 14.63 27.55 -10.01
N PRO A 40 14.29 28.25 -8.91
CA PRO A 40 14.63 27.77 -7.57
C PRO A 40 14.10 26.34 -7.41
N ARG A 41 14.88 25.43 -6.81
CA ARG A 41 14.46 24.03 -6.58
C ARG A 41 13.11 24.06 -5.86
N VAL A 42 12.05 23.67 -6.54
CA VAL A 42 10.69 23.69 -5.99
C VAL A 42 10.32 22.27 -5.63
N ASP A 43 9.80 22.11 -4.42
CA ASP A 43 9.22 20.88 -3.90
C ASP A 43 7.83 20.61 -4.55
N ILE A 44 7.74 20.62 -5.89
CA ILE A 44 6.49 20.39 -6.63
C ILE A 44 6.45 18.97 -7.20
N LEU A 45 5.35 18.28 -6.89
CA LEU A 45 4.98 17.03 -7.53
C LEU A 45 3.96 17.31 -8.64
N LEU A 46 4.27 16.85 -9.85
CA LEU A 46 3.35 16.87 -10.99
C LEU A 46 2.75 15.48 -11.19
N LEU A 47 1.42 15.39 -11.12
CA LEU A 47 0.64 14.22 -11.49
C LEU A 47 -0.02 14.47 -12.85
N ARG A 48 0.14 13.55 -13.80
CA ARG A 48 -0.46 13.67 -15.13
C ARG A 48 -1.11 12.36 -15.55
N ARG A 49 -2.41 12.41 -15.84
CA ARG A 49 -3.10 11.27 -16.45
C ARG A 49 -2.72 11.10 -17.91
N GLU A 50 -2.77 9.86 -18.37
CA GLU A 50 -2.80 9.54 -19.79
C GLU A 50 -4.26 9.49 -20.29
N GLY A 51 -4.50 9.78 -21.57
CA GLY A 51 -5.84 9.75 -22.17
C GLY A 51 -6.68 11.03 -22.01
N THR A 52 -8.01 10.91 -22.17
CA THR A 52 -8.94 12.05 -22.25
C THR A 52 -9.75 12.32 -20.97
N ALA A 53 -9.90 11.33 -20.10
CA ALA A 53 -10.55 11.44 -18.78
C ALA A 53 -9.83 10.56 -17.75
N TRP A 54 -10.07 10.82 -16.46
CA TRP A 54 -9.63 9.93 -15.38
C TRP A 54 -10.46 8.65 -15.38
N THR A 55 -9.82 7.50 -15.21
CA THR A 55 -10.52 6.21 -15.10
C THR A 55 -10.96 5.93 -13.65
N ALA A 56 -11.89 4.98 -13.46
CA ALA A 56 -12.31 4.56 -12.12
C ALA A 56 -11.13 4.04 -11.27
N ALA A 57 -10.22 3.28 -11.88
CA ALA A 57 -9.02 2.76 -11.22
C ALA A 57 -8.07 3.90 -10.79
N GLN A 58 -7.92 4.94 -11.62
CA GLN A 58 -7.14 6.12 -11.26
C GLN A 58 -7.81 6.91 -10.12
N HIS A 59 -9.12 7.14 -10.22
CA HIS A 59 -9.88 7.81 -9.15
C HIS A 59 -9.82 7.07 -7.81
N ALA A 60 -9.73 5.75 -7.81
CA ALA A 60 -9.61 4.94 -6.61
C ALA A 60 -8.26 5.12 -5.88
N ARG A 61 -7.21 5.58 -6.57
CA ARG A 61 -5.86 5.77 -6.01
C ARG A 61 -5.49 7.23 -5.76
N LEU A 62 -6.31 8.18 -6.21
CA LEU A 62 -6.09 9.61 -5.99
C LEU A 62 -6.72 10.07 -4.68
N PRO A 63 -6.08 10.99 -3.93
CA PRO A 63 -6.64 11.50 -2.69
C PRO A 63 -7.87 12.37 -2.94
N ASP A 64 -8.69 12.51 -1.91
CA ASP A 64 -9.88 13.38 -1.92
C ASP A 64 -9.50 14.81 -2.33
N GLY A 65 -10.40 15.46 -3.07
CA GLY A 65 -10.16 16.76 -3.68
C GLY A 65 -9.48 16.66 -5.04
N ILE A 66 -8.37 15.93 -5.14
CA ILE A 66 -7.71 15.67 -6.43
C ILE A 66 -8.58 14.73 -7.27
N ARG A 67 -9.06 13.64 -6.68
CA ARG A 67 -9.92 12.66 -7.37
C ARG A 67 -11.24 13.26 -7.85
N ASP A 68 -11.69 14.38 -7.29
CA ASP A 68 -12.95 15.04 -7.66
C ASP A 68 -12.77 16.03 -8.84
N SER A 69 -11.55 16.15 -9.36
CA SER A 69 -11.19 17.08 -10.43
C SER A 69 -11.12 16.39 -11.78
N ALA A 70 -11.56 17.09 -12.83
CA ALA A 70 -11.35 16.67 -14.22
C ALA A 70 -10.00 17.11 -14.81
N ALA A 71 -9.22 17.93 -14.07
CA ALA A 71 -7.94 18.45 -14.53
C ALA A 71 -6.97 17.31 -14.88
N ALA A 72 -6.30 17.42 -16.02
CA ALA A 72 -5.37 16.39 -16.49
C ALA A 72 -3.98 16.48 -15.83
N HIS A 73 -3.62 17.67 -15.33
CA HIS A 73 -2.33 17.95 -14.70
C HIS A 73 -2.57 18.51 -13.29
N ILE A 74 -2.03 17.85 -12.28
CA ILE A 74 -2.15 18.27 -10.88
C ILE A 74 -0.77 18.69 -10.41
N LEU A 75 -0.63 19.94 -9.95
CA LEU A 75 0.61 20.49 -9.44
C LEU A 75 0.50 20.58 -7.92
N VAL A 76 1.32 19.83 -7.21
CA VAL A 76 1.24 19.70 -5.74
C VAL A 76 2.47 20.34 -5.11
N GLU A 77 2.30 21.47 -4.44
CA GLU A 77 3.29 22.06 -3.52
C GLU A 77 3.16 21.36 -2.16
N PHE A 78 4.22 20.67 -1.71
CA PHE A 78 4.15 19.90 -0.48
C PHE A 78 4.80 20.61 0.72
N LYS A 79 4.04 20.78 1.81
CA LYS A 79 4.49 21.38 3.08
C LYS A 79 4.49 20.35 4.20
N TYR A 80 5.67 19.79 4.46
CA TYR A 80 5.87 18.79 5.52
C TYR A 80 6.25 19.41 6.88
N THR A 81 7.41 20.07 6.95
CA THR A 81 7.97 20.55 8.24
C THR A 81 7.30 21.83 8.74
N GLU A 82 6.89 22.70 7.83
CA GLU A 82 6.24 23.98 8.13
C GLU A 82 4.72 23.92 7.92
N SER A 83 3.99 24.78 8.62
CA SER A 83 2.57 24.99 8.31
C SER A 83 2.43 25.78 7.01
N VAL A 84 1.26 25.73 6.38
CA VAL A 84 0.98 26.52 5.16
C VAL A 84 1.16 28.02 5.45
N THR A 85 1.69 28.72 4.44
CA THR A 85 1.92 30.16 4.43
C THR A 85 1.28 30.79 3.19
N GLU A 86 1.16 32.12 3.18
CA GLU A 86 0.71 32.89 2.00
C GLU A 86 1.63 32.65 0.81
N ASP A 87 2.94 32.63 1.04
CA ASP A 87 3.93 32.35 0.01
C ASP A 87 3.74 30.97 -0.63
N ALA A 88 3.36 29.95 0.14
CA ALA A 88 3.08 28.62 -0.41
C ALA A 88 1.87 28.63 -1.36
N ILE A 89 0.83 29.40 -1.01
CA ILE A 89 -0.39 29.54 -1.82
C ILE A 89 -0.09 30.34 -3.10
N LEU A 90 0.61 31.47 -2.97
CA LEU A 90 1.04 32.30 -4.10
C LEU A 90 1.96 31.53 -5.04
N ARG A 91 2.88 30.74 -4.48
CA ARG A 91 3.78 29.87 -5.24
C ARG A 91 3.02 28.83 -6.04
N ALA A 92 2.08 28.11 -5.42
CA ALA A 92 1.24 27.14 -6.13
C ALA A 92 0.45 27.79 -7.29
N ALA A 93 -0.12 28.98 -7.08
CA ALA A 93 -0.79 29.74 -8.12
C ALA A 93 0.16 30.20 -9.24
N ALA A 94 1.36 30.66 -8.90
CA ALA A 94 2.37 31.11 -9.86
C ALA A 94 2.88 29.95 -10.72
N TYR A 95 3.18 28.79 -10.12
CA TYR A 95 3.59 27.61 -10.88
C TYR A 95 2.51 27.10 -11.81
N ASP A 96 1.24 27.10 -11.39
CA ASP A 96 0.12 26.81 -12.28
C ASP A 96 0.11 27.75 -13.49
N LEU A 97 0.30 29.05 -13.28
CA LEU A 97 0.33 30.04 -14.36
C LEU A 97 1.46 29.76 -15.35
N PHE A 98 2.70 29.64 -14.87
CA PHE A 98 3.86 29.42 -15.73
C PHE A 98 3.81 28.06 -16.43
N TYR A 99 3.42 27.00 -15.71
CA TYR A 99 3.28 25.67 -16.29
C TYR A 99 2.26 25.66 -17.41
N ARG A 100 1.08 26.28 -17.21
CA ARG A 100 0.08 26.40 -18.27
C ARG A 100 0.58 27.16 -19.48
N GLN A 101 1.36 28.22 -19.29
CA GLN A 101 1.92 29.00 -20.39
C GLN A 101 2.92 28.17 -21.21
N VAL A 102 3.86 27.49 -20.55
CA VAL A 102 4.87 26.65 -21.19
C VAL A 102 4.23 25.47 -21.93
N GLN A 103 3.26 24.81 -21.28
CA GLN A 103 2.59 23.62 -21.83
C GLN A 103 1.40 23.97 -22.74
N LYS A 104 1.08 25.25 -22.93
CA LYS A 104 -0.07 25.75 -23.71
C LYS A 104 -1.40 25.14 -23.26
N LEU A 105 -1.60 25.03 -21.95
CA LEU A 105 -2.79 24.45 -21.33
C LEU A 105 -3.81 25.53 -20.94
N SER A 106 -5.09 25.22 -21.11
CA SER A 106 -6.18 26.04 -20.61
C SER A 106 -6.29 25.95 -19.09
N LYS A 107 -6.98 26.93 -18.47
CA LYS A 107 -7.24 26.93 -17.02
C LYS A 107 -7.89 25.62 -16.57
N GLY A 108 -8.85 25.06 -17.29
CA GLY A 108 -9.55 23.84 -16.86
C GLY A 108 -8.68 22.56 -16.81
N GLN A 109 -7.52 22.56 -17.45
CA GLN A 109 -6.68 21.36 -17.60
C GLN A 109 -5.69 21.16 -16.45
N THR A 110 -5.51 22.15 -15.58
CA THR A 110 -4.57 22.09 -14.45
C THR A 110 -5.27 22.29 -13.12
N LEU A 111 -4.73 21.72 -12.05
CA LEU A 111 -5.16 21.97 -10.68
C LEU A 111 -3.93 22.23 -9.78
N PRO A 112 -3.72 23.46 -9.29
CA PRO A 112 -2.75 23.72 -8.24
C PRO A 112 -3.29 23.25 -6.89
N VAL A 113 -2.45 22.53 -6.15
CA VAL A 113 -2.74 21.97 -4.83
C VAL A 113 -1.61 22.32 -3.88
N VAL A 114 -1.95 22.80 -2.69
CA VAL A 114 -1.05 22.83 -1.54
C VAL A 114 -1.39 21.64 -0.67
N LEU A 115 -0.45 20.73 -0.48
CA LEU A 115 -0.60 19.57 0.41
C LEU A 115 0.12 19.87 1.73
N SER A 116 -0.59 19.78 2.85
CA SER A 116 -0.03 20.12 4.17
C SER A 116 -0.07 18.93 5.12
N ALA A 117 1.10 18.53 5.59
CA ALA A 117 1.23 17.52 6.64
C ALA A 117 0.64 18.00 7.98
N LYS A 118 0.75 19.30 8.26
CA LYS A 118 0.24 19.94 9.48
C LYS A 118 -1.16 20.49 9.24
N THR A 119 -1.99 20.51 10.29
CA THR A 119 -3.32 21.16 10.19
C THR A 119 -3.15 22.67 10.21
N PRO A 120 -3.57 23.42 9.17
CA PRO A 120 -3.51 24.87 9.18
C PRO A 120 -4.42 25.46 10.26
N GLN A 121 -4.04 26.61 10.83
CA GLN A 121 -4.86 27.29 11.83
C GLN A 121 -6.13 27.87 11.20
N ARG A 122 -7.28 27.72 11.88
CA ARG A 122 -8.58 28.23 11.41
C ARG A 122 -8.56 29.73 11.09
N SER A 123 -7.90 30.54 11.91
CA SER A 123 -7.78 31.99 11.68
C SER A 123 -7.04 32.33 10.39
N ARG A 124 -6.00 31.56 10.04
CA ARG A 124 -5.26 31.73 8.78
C ARG A 124 -6.09 31.31 7.58
N LEU A 125 -6.77 30.16 7.67
CA LEU A 125 -7.68 29.70 6.61
C LEU A 125 -8.74 30.75 6.30
N ALA A 126 -9.37 31.32 7.33
CA ALA A 126 -10.36 32.38 7.18
C ALA A 126 -9.76 33.63 6.51
N ARG A 127 -8.56 34.07 6.94
CA ARG A 127 -7.85 35.22 6.33
C ARG A 127 -7.56 35.01 4.84
N TRP A 128 -7.27 33.78 4.44
CA TRP A 128 -6.98 33.40 3.05
C TRP A 128 -8.22 32.98 2.27
N GLY A 129 -9.41 33.16 2.85
CA GLY A 129 -10.69 32.84 2.23
C GLY A 129 -10.89 31.36 1.93
N PHE A 130 -10.17 30.47 2.62
CA PHE A 130 -10.32 29.02 2.49
C PHE A 130 -11.51 28.52 3.32
N GLU A 131 -12.40 27.78 2.67
CA GLU A 131 -13.53 27.09 3.28
C GLU A 131 -13.39 25.58 3.07
N GLU A 132 -13.73 24.79 4.08
CA GLU A 132 -13.71 23.32 4.00
C GLU A 132 -14.88 22.86 3.14
N SER A 133 -14.58 22.26 1.99
CA SER A 133 -15.58 21.71 1.06
C SER A 133 -15.94 20.25 1.37
N GLN A 134 -14.98 19.52 1.93
CA GLN A 134 -15.09 18.17 2.47
C GLN A 134 -13.97 17.98 3.49
N ASN A 135 -14.03 16.95 4.32
CA ASN A 135 -13.06 16.75 5.41
C ASN A 135 -11.61 16.82 4.91
N GLY A 136 -10.87 17.83 5.37
CA GLY A 136 -9.47 18.06 5.01
C GLY A 136 -9.23 18.67 3.63
N VAL A 137 -10.27 19.01 2.86
CA VAL A 137 -10.15 19.63 1.54
C VAL A 137 -10.76 21.02 1.54
N TYR A 138 -9.91 22.01 1.32
CA TYR A 138 -10.25 23.41 1.39
C TYR A 138 -10.16 24.06 0.02
N ARG A 139 -11.10 24.96 -0.27
CA ARG A 139 -11.14 25.77 -1.49
C ARG A 139 -11.20 27.24 -1.11
N THR A 140 -10.48 28.09 -1.85
CA THR A 140 -10.50 29.53 -1.62
C THR A 140 -11.36 30.26 -2.65
N LYS A 141 -12.04 31.32 -2.21
CA LYS A 141 -12.85 32.21 -3.07
C LYS A 141 -12.08 33.46 -3.51
N LEU A 142 -10.82 33.63 -3.09
CA LEU A 142 -10.03 34.82 -3.43
C LEU A 142 -9.69 34.84 -4.94
N PRO A 143 -9.95 35.95 -5.68
CA PRO A 143 -9.88 35.97 -7.15
C PRO A 143 -8.55 35.49 -7.78
N PHE A 144 -7.41 35.83 -7.18
CA PHE A 144 -6.08 35.54 -7.76
C PHE A 144 -5.56 34.14 -7.43
N VAL A 145 -6.05 33.52 -6.36
CA VAL A 145 -5.64 32.18 -5.92
C VAL A 145 -6.82 31.21 -5.86
N GLY A 146 -7.98 31.59 -6.41
CA GLY A 146 -9.27 30.87 -6.32
C GLY A 146 -9.27 29.45 -6.90
N ARG A 147 -8.19 29.09 -7.59
CA ARG A 147 -7.97 27.74 -8.15
C ARG A 147 -7.11 26.85 -7.26
N VAL A 148 -6.39 27.43 -6.29
CA VAL A 148 -5.52 26.68 -5.39
C VAL A 148 -6.40 25.91 -4.42
N MET A 149 -6.28 24.59 -4.47
CA MET A 149 -6.86 23.69 -3.49
C MET A 149 -5.87 23.49 -2.34
N LEU A 150 -6.36 23.36 -1.12
CA LEU A 150 -5.54 23.02 0.03
C LEU A 150 -6.01 21.70 0.64
N LEU A 151 -5.10 20.74 0.75
CA LEU A 151 -5.34 19.45 1.37
C LEU A 151 -4.59 19.37 2.71
N ALA A 152 -5.31 19.13 3.81
CA ALA A 152 -4.73 18.97 5.14
C ALA A 152 -4.74 17.49 5.56
N LEU A 153 -3.56 16.86 5.59
CA LEU A 153 -3.42 15.39 5.75
C LEU A 153 -3.97 14.85 7.08
N ASN A 154 -3.79 15.61 8.16
CA ASN A 154 -4.35 15.29 9.48
C ASN A 154 -5.89 15.39 9.56
N ARG A 155 -6.56 15.80 8.47
CA ARG A 155 -8.02 16.00 8.40
C ARG A 155 -8.68 15.13 7.33
N LEU A 156 -7.92 14.64 6.35
CA LEU A 156 -8.41 13.71 5.35
C LEU A 156 -8.91 12.42 6.02
N PRO A 157 -10.01 11.80 5.56
CA PRO A 157 -10.45 10.49 6.03
C PRO A 157 -9.40 9.39 5.82
N ALA A 158 -9.37 8.40 6.69
CA ALA A 158 -8.47 7.24 6.61
C ALA A 158 -9.03 6.16 5.67
N ASN A 159 -9.15 6.52 4.40
CA ASN A 159 -9.66 5.66 3.34
C ASN A 159 -8.51 5.26 2.42
N SER A 160 -8.64 4.15 1.68
CA SER A 160 -7.57 3.61 0.84
C SER A 160 -7.02 4.60 -0.20
N ASN A 161 -7.88 5.43 -0.78
CA ASN A 161 -7.47 6.45 -1.76
C ASN A 161 -6.66 7.61 -1.15
N ASN A 162 -6.77 7.85 0.15
CA ASN A 162 -5.99 8.84 0.88
C ASN A 162 -4.74 8.23 1.55
N ALA A 163 -4.65 6.91 1.64
CA ALA A 163 -3.69 6.21 2.49
C ALA A 163 -2.25 6.68 2.25
N ILE A 164 -1.81 6.73 0.98
CA ILE A 164 -0.45 7.14 0.59
C ILE A 164 -0.10 8.55 1.08
N VAL A 165 -0.96 9.53 0.82
CA VAL A 165 -0.70 10.90 1.26
C VAL A 165 -0.79 11.02 2.78
N LYS A 166 -1.65 10.21 3.41
CA LYS A 166 -1.85 10.21 4.87
C LYS A 166 -0.66 9.62 5.63
N LEU A 167 0.17 8.78 5.00
CA LEU A 167 1.46 8.34 5.55
C LEU A 167 2.37 9.52 5.92
N PHE A 168 2.16 10.68 5.28
CA PHE A 168 2.93 11.90 5.53
C PHE A 168 2.21 12.90 6.44
N ALA A 169 1.12 12.51 7.10
CA ALA A 169 0.49 13.33 8.10
C ALA A 169 1.46 13.63 9.27
N SER A 170 1.39 14.84 9.83
CA SER A 170 2.32 15.23 10.90
C SER A 170 2.04 14.51 12.22
N ARG A 171 0.79 14.11 12.45
CA ARG A 171 0.37 13.39 13.67
C ARG A 171 0.60 11.90 13.50
N LYS A 172 1.23 11.26 14.50
CA LYS A 172 1.49 9.80 14.49
C LYS A 172 0.19 9.01 14.29
N SER A 173 -0.85 9.30 15.08
CA SER A 173 -2.16 8.63 14.95
C SER A 173 -2.77 8.69 13.55
N GLU A 174 -2.54 9.79 12.82
CA GLU A 174 -3.03 9.95 11.46
C GLU A 174 -2.20 9.15 10.46
N ARG A 175 -0.88 9.04 10.68
CA ARG A 175 0.00 8.16 9.89
C ARG A 175 -0.35 6.70 10.12
N ASP A 176 -0.55 6.30 11.37
CA ASP A 176 -0.93 4.93 11.76
C ASP A 176 -2.25 4.55 11.07
N ALA A 177 -3.24 5.46 11.07
CA ALA A 177 -4.47 5.28 10.31
C ALA A 177 -4.25 5.24 8.79
N GLY A 178 -3.26 5.98 8.26
CA GLY A 178 -2.81 5.88 6.88
C GLY A 178 -2.27 4.49 6.54
N PHE A 179 -1.36 3.95 7.35
CA PHE A 179 -0.83 2.59 7.17
C PHE A 179 -1.92 1.53 7.25
N ALA A 180 -2.83 1.64 8.22
CA ALA A 180 -3.94 0.72 8.39
C ALA A 180 -4.97 0.75 7.24
N SER A 181 -5.04 1.86 6.50
CA SER A 181 -5.99 2.03 5.38
C SER A 181 -5.40 1.70 4.01
N LEU A 182 -4.13 1.28 3.93
CA LEU A 182 -3.52 0.88 2.66
C LEU A 182 -4.27 -0.30 2.04
N ASP A 183 -4.54 -0.20 0.73
CA ASP A 183 -5.17 -1.27 -0.03
C ASP A 183 -4.17 -2.41 -0.24
N ARG A 184 -4.50 -3.60 0.29
CA ARG A 184 -3.63 -4.79 0.19
C ARG A 184 -3.39 -5.20 -1.26
N HIS A 185 -4.35 -5.00 -2.16
CA HIS A 185 -4.15 -5.32 -3.58
C HIS A 185 -3.11 -4.39 -4.20
N VAL A 186 -3.20 -3.08 -3.91
CA VAL A 186 -2.21 -2.10 -4.38
C VAL A 186 -0.81 -2.40 -3.83
N LEU A 187 -0.71 -2.84 -2.57
CA LEU A 187 0.57 -3.25 -1.99
C LEU A 187 1.11 -4.54 -2.62
N ALA A 188 0.23 -5.49 -2.97
CA ALA A 188 0.60 -6.77 -3.56
C ALA A 188 1.01 -6.67 -5.05
N GLU A 189 0.60 -5.61 -5.74
CA GLU A 189 0.94 -5.38 -7.16
C GLU A 189 2.44 -5.13 -7.40
N SER A 190 3.18 -4.67 -6.38
CA SER A 190 4.60 -4.33 -6.54
C SER A 190 5.40 -4.63 -5.27
N LEU A 191 6.44 -5.46 -5.43
CA LEU A 191 7.42 -5.72 -4.38
C LEU A 191 8.09 -4.43 -3.90
N GLU A 192 8.39 -3.52 -4.82
CA GLU A 192 8.99 -2.21 -4.52
C GLU A 192 8.03 -1.34 -3.69
N MET A 193 6.73 -1.36 -4.00
CA MET A 193 5.72 -0.64 -3.22
C MET A 193 5.59 -1.20 -1.80
N HIS A 194 5.58 -2.52 -1.66
CA HIS A 194 5.53 -3.17 -0.35
C HIS A 194 6.77 -2.82 0.48
N ALA A 195 7.97 -2.96 -0.10
CA ALA A 195 9.22 -2.57 0.55
C ALA A 195 9.22 -1.09 0.92
N TYR A 196 8.84 -0.20 0.01
CA TYR A 196 8.75 1.24 0.27
C TYR A 196 7.90 1.53 1.51
N VAL A 197 6.70 0.93 1.61
CA VAL A 197 5.80 1.14 2.75
C VAL A 197 6.39 0.62 4.06
N LEU A 198 6.97 -0.59 4.06
CA LEU A 198 7.62 -1.17 5.24
C LEU A 198 8.78 -0.30 5.72
N GLY A 199 9.66 0.09 4.80
CA GLY A 199 10.79 0.96 5.09
C GLY A 199 10.35 2.33 5.59
N LEU A 200 9.26 2.89 5.04
CA LEU A 200 8.73 4.17 5.47
C LEU A 200 8.11 4.09 6.88
N SER A 201 7.39 3.00 7.18
CA SER A 201 6.85 2.74 8.53
C SER A 201 7.97 2.69 9.56
N GLN A 202 8.99 1.86 9.31
CA GLN A 202 10.13 1.74 10.23
C GLN A 202 10.86 3.07 10.38
N THR A 203 11.02 3.79 9.28
CA THR A 203 11.61 5.12 9.31
C THR A 203 10.80 6.05 10.21
N PHE A 204 9.48 6.08 10.14
CA PHE A 204 8.67 6.97 10.99
C PHE A 204 8.54 6.49 12.44
N ASP A 205 8.64 5.19 12.71
CA ASP A 205 8.56 4.62 14.06
C ASP A 205 9.85 4.73 14.85
N VAL A 206 10.99 4.43 14.23
CA VAL A 206 12.32 4.60 14.86
C VAL A 206 12.67 6.08 15.00
N LYS A 207 12.25 6.91 14.03
CA LYS A 207 12.58 8.35 13.96
C LYS A 207 11.49 9.24 14.54
N GLY A 208 11.09 9.03 15.81
CA GLY A 208 10.68 10.19 16.60
C GLY A 208 11.71 11.33 16.47
N GLU A 209 12.98 10.93 16.41
CA GLU A 209 14.19 11.77 16.31
C GLU A 209 15.40 10.91 15.81
N LEU A 210 15.57 10.59 14.51
CA LEU A 210 16.94 10.22 14.05
C LEU A 210 17.68 11.48 13.63
N ASN A 211 18.89 11.57 14.17
CA ASN A 211 19.91 12.56 13.89
C ASN A 211 20.00 12.86 12.38
N MET A 212 19.92 14.14 12.03
CA MET A 212 19.81 14.70 10.67
C MET A 212 21.04 14.45 9.78
N ALA A 213 21.93 13.51 10.14
CA ALA A 213 23.19 13.27 9.43
C ALA A 213 23.02 12.46 8.13
N GLU A 214 21.96 11.64 8.02
CA GLU A 214 21.74 10.81 6.84
C GLU A 214 20.53 11.29 6.04
N VAL A 215 20.79 11.73 4.81
CA VAL A 215 19.74 12.07 3.83
C VAL A 215 18.91 10.82 3.56
N LEU A 216 17.64 10.87 3.93
CA LEU A 216 16.66 9.83 3.65
C LEU A 216 16.12 10.00 2.23
N THR A 217 16.55 9.13 1.31
CA THR A 217 16.06 9.08 -0.07
C THR A 217 15.06 7.95 -0.26
N PRO A 218 14.22 7.96 -1.31
CA PRO A 218 13.32 6.86 -1.61
C PRO A 218 14.01 5.50 -1.75
N GLU A 219 15.20 5.47 -2.36
CA GLU A 219 15.97 4.25 -2.61
C GLU A 219 16.39 3.61 -1.28
N LYS A 220 16.85 4.42 -0.32
CA LYS A 220 17.19 3.94 1.02
C LYS A 220 15.96 3.43 1.78
N VAL A 221 14.82 4.09 1.62
CA VAL A 221 13.56 3.63 2.22
C VAL A 221 13.17 2.26 1.66
N ILE A 222 13.26 2.07 0.34
CA ILE A 222 13.00 0.78 -0.31
C ILE A 222 14.00 -0.26 0.17
N GLU A 223 15.30 0.05 0.21
CA GLU A 223 16.34 -0.85 0.68
C GLU A 223 16.11 -1.33 2.12
N TYR A 224 15.77 -0.41 3.04
CA TYR A 224 15.42 -0.77 4.41
C TYR A 224 14.19 -1.67 4.47
N GLY A 225 13.16 -1.36 3.67
CA GLY A 225 11.98 -2.20 3.57
C GLY A 225 12.26 -3.60 3.04
N MET A 226 13.13 -3.73 2.04
CA MET A 226 13.56 -5.02 1.51
C MET A 226 14.26 -5.86 2.57
N ARG A 227 15.21 -5.27 3.31
CA ARG A 227 15.91 -5.97 4.41
C ARG A 227 14.96 -6.41 5.52
N ILE A 228 14.01 -5.56 5.90
CA ILE A 228 12.99 -5.92 6.91
C ILE A 228 12.13 -7.07 6.40
N ARG A 229 11.70 -7.00 5.13
CA ARG A 229 10.93 -8.07 4.51
C ARG A 229 11.72 -9.37 4.48
N GLU A 230 12.97 -9.36 4.05
CA GLU A 230 13.87 -10.52 4.05
C GLU A 230 13.99 -11.12 5.45
N LEU A 231 14.23 -10.29 6.47
CA LEU A 231 14.30 -10.74 7.86
C LEU A 231 12.99 -11.40 8.32
N ILE A 232 11.83 -10.83 7.99
CA ILE A 232 10.52 -11.42 8.30
C ILE A 232 10.39 -12.79 7.62
N PHE A 233 10.78 -12.91 6.36
CA PHE A 233 10.73 -14.18 5.64
C PHE A 233 11.74 -15.21 6.18
N GLU A 234 12.94 -14.79 6.59
CA GLU A 234 13.98 -15.69 7.12
C GLU A 234 13.65 -16.19 8.53
N THR A 235 13.04 -15.34 9.37
CA THR A 235 12.78 -15.63 10.78
C THR A 235 11.36 -16.13 11.07
N GLY A 236 10.42 -15.91 10.15
CA GLY A 236 9.03 -16.38 10.30
C GLY A 236 8.93 -17.89 10.31
N THR A 237 7.95 -18.42 11.04
CA THR A 237 7.59 -19.84 11.01
C THR A 237 7.01 -20.24 9.65
N PRO A 238 7.05 -21.53 9.26
CA PRO A 238 6.39 -21.99 8.04
C PRO A 238 4.92 -21.58 7.95
N GLU A 239 4.18 -21.63 9.06
CA GLU A 239 2.78 -21.24 9.15
C GLU A 239 2.59 -19.75 8.84
N GLU A 240 3.44 -18.88 9.40
CA GLU A 240 3.40 -17.43 9.13
C GLU A 240 3.75 -17.11 7.67
N ARG A 241 4.71 -17.83 7.07
CA ARG A 241 5.11 -17.64 5.66
C ARG A 241 4.00 -18.02 4.69
N LEU A 242 3.21 -19.04 5.03
CA LEU A 242 2.10 -19.52 4.21
C LEU A 242 0.77 -18.83 4.52
N ALA A 243 0.71 -18.03 5.59
CA ALA A 243 -0.50 -17.36 6.02
C ALA A 243 -1.07 -16.46 4.90
N GLY A 244 -2.35 -16.65 4.59
CA GLY A 244 -3.05 -15.89 3.56
C GLY A 244 -2.96 -16.46 2.15
N LEU A 245 -2.18 -17.53 1.92
CA LEU A 245 -2.27 -18.32 0.70
C LEU A 245 -3.42 -19.32 0.79
N SER A 246 -4.17 -19.45 -0.30
CA SER A 246 -5.12 -20.57 -0.47
C SER A 246 -4.38 -21.86 -0.80
N PRO A 247 -4.97 -23.04 -0.54
CA PRO A 247 -4.40 -24.32 -0.94
C PRO A 247 -4.00 -24.36 -2.42
N ASP A 248 -4.84 -23.83 -3.31
CA ASP A 248 -4.56 -23.80 -4.76
C ASP A 248 -3.28 -23.02 -5.09
N GLN A 249 -3.06 -21.87 -4.44
CA GLN A 249 -1.84 -21.08 -4.63
C GLN A 249 -0.59 -21.79 -4.09
N ILE A 250 -0.73 -22.63 -3.06
CA ILE A 250 0.37 -23.45 -2.56
C ILE A 250 0.70 -24.55 -3.58
N PHE A 251 -0.31 -25.19 -4.16
CA PHE A 251 -0.14 -26.22 -5.21
C PHE A 251 0.43 -25.69 -6.52
N GLU A 252 0.22 -24.40 -6.85
CA GLU A 252 0.86 -23.78 -8.02
C GLU A 252 2.38 -23.68 -7.89
N VAL A 253 2.89 -23.57 -6.65
CA VAL A 253 4.31 -23.41 -6.37
C VAL A 253 4.97 -24.75 -6.01
N LEU A 254 4.28 -25.58 -5.23
CA LEU A 254 4.75 -26.90 -4.79
C LEU A 254 3.93 -27.98 -5.49
N GLY A 255 4.59 -28.80 -6.30
CA GLY A 255 3.93 -29.90 -6.99
C GLY A 255 3.36 -30.93 -6.00
N PRO A 256 2.33 -31.71 -6.39
CA PRO A 256 1.72 -32.71 -5.50
C PRO A 256 2.74 -33.67 -4.86
N ASN A 257 3.76 -34.09 -5.62
CA ASN A 257 4.81 -34.98 -5.12
C ASN A 257 5.72 -34.33 -4.08
N GLU A 258 5.99 -33.03 -4.19
CA GLU A 258 6.84 -32.30 -3.24
C GLU A 258 6.12 -32.12 -1.89
N ILE A 259 4.80 -31.92 -1.93
CA ILE A 259 3.95 -31.85 -0.75
C ILE A 259 3.86 -33.22 -0.08
N LEU A 260 3.59 -34.28 -0.86
CA LEU A 260 3.48 -35.65 -0.35
C LEU A 260 4.79 -36.17 0.25
N ALA A 261 5.96 -35.72 -0.23
CA ALA A 261 7.26 -36.12 0.31
C ALA A 261 7.46 -35.71 1.78
N GLY A 262 6.72 -34.71 2.26
CA GLY A 262 6.75 -34.26 3.65
C GLY A 262 5.78 -34.98 4.58
N LEU A 263 4.88 -35.83 4.06
CA LEU A 263 3.84 -36.50 4.84
C LEU A 263 4.22 -37.96 5.11
N SER A 264 3.90 -38.45 6.31
CA SER A 264 3.98 -39.88 6.61
C SER A 264 2.87 -40.66 5.88
N PRO A 265 3.05 -41.97 5.64
CA PRO A 265 2.01 -42.81 5.02
C PRO A 265 0.65 -42.71 5.73
N ASN A 266 0.63 -42.61 7.06
CA ASN A 266 -0.62 -42.48 7.82
C ASN A 266 -1.31 -41.14 7.59
N GLU A 267 -0.57 -40.04 7.46
CA GLU A 267 -1.13 -38.70 7.19
C GLU A 267 -1.69 -38.63 5.77
N ILE A 268 -1.04 -39.29 4.80
CA ILE A 268 -1.55 -39.41 3.43
C ILE A 268 -2.86 -40.22 3.43
N LEU A 269 -2.87 -41.37 4.10
CA LEU A 269 -4.06 -42.25 4.15
C LEU A 269 -5.23 -41.61 4.89
N ALA A 270 -5.00 -40.80 5.92
CA ALA A 270 -6.04 -40.08 6.65
C ALA A 270 -6.84 -39.10 5.77
N GLY A 271 -6.23 -38.62 4.68
CA GLY A 271 -6.87 -37.74 3.70
C GLY A 271 -7.66 -38.46 2.61
N LEU A 272 -7.60 -39.80 2.54
CA LEU A 272 -8.25 -40.61 1.50
C LEU A 272 -9.47 -41.34 2.06
N SER A 273 -10.54 -41.41 1.27
CA SER A 273 -11.67 -42.29 1.58
C SER A 273 -11.29 -43.78 1.40
N PRO A 274 -11.98 -44.71 2.07
CA PRO A 274 -11.74 -46.14 1.90
C PRO A 274 -11.79 -46.61 0.43
N ASN A 275 -12.68 -46.01 -0.37
CA ASN A 275 -12.81 -46.34 -1.79
C ASN A 275 -11.61 -45.85 -2.62
N GLU A 276 -11.05 -44.67 -2.30
CA GLU A 276 -9.86 -44.14 -2.97
C GLU A 276 -8.62 -44.96 -2.63
N ILE A 277 -8.49 -45.39 -1.36
CA ILE A 277 -7.43 -46.30 -0.93
C ILE A 277 -7.54 -47.62 -1.70
N LEU A 278 -8.72 -48.25 -1.72
CA LEU A 278 -8.95 -49.50 -2.44
C LEU A 278 -8.69 -49.37 -3.95
N ALA A 279 -9.07 -48.23 -4.55
CA ALA A 279 -8.83 -47.98 -5.97
C ALA A 279 -7.34 -47.97 -6.32
N GLY A 280 -6.48 -47.49 -5.41
CA GLY A 280 -5.03 -47.47 -5.57
C GLY A 280 -4.35 -48.84 -5.41
N LEU A 281 -5.00 -49.81 -4.78
CA LEU A 281 -4.44 -51.16 -4.59
C LEU A 281 -4.58 -52.01 -5.85
N ASN A 282 -3.54 -52.80 -6.15
CA ASN A 282 -3.58 -53.82 -7.20
C ASN A 282 -4.35 -55.08 -6.74
N SER A 283 -4.57 -56.02 -7.68
CA SER A 283 -5.40 -57.22 -7.41
C SER A 283 -4.84 -58.15 -6.34
N GLU A 284 -3.52 -58.22 -6.17
CA GLU A 284 -2.88 -59.05 -5.13
C GLU A 284 -2.98 -58.36 -3.76
N GLU A 285 -2.73 -57.06 -3.69
CA GLU A 285 -2.87 -56.26 -2.46
C GLU A 285 -4.30 -56.29 -1.91
N ARG A 286 -5.31 -56.21 -2.78
CA ARG A 286 -6.72 -56.33 -2.38
C ARG A 286 -7.06 -57.70 -1.80
N ARG A 287 -6.48 -58.78 -2.36
CA ARG A 287 -6.67 -60.15 -1.83
C ARG A 287 -6.06 -60.32 -0.46
N THR A 288 -4.84 -59.80 -0.26
CA THR A 288 -4.16 -59.79 1.04
C THR A 288 -4.97 -59.03 2.10
N LEU A 289 -5.50 -57.85 1.75
CA LEU A 289 -6.34 -57.07 2.65
C LEU A 289 -7.63 -57.82 3.06
N LEU A 290 -8.28 -58.50 2.11
CA LEU A 290 -9.47 -59.32 2.40
C LEU A 290 -9.15 -60.46 3.37
N HIS A 291 -8.00 -61.12 3.22
CA HIS A 291 -7.58 -62.18 4.13
C HIS A 291 -7.34 -61.66 5.56
N LEU A 292 -6.65 -60.53 5.70
CA LEU A 292 -6.38 -59.90 7.00
C LEU A 292 -7.67 -59.48 7.72
N LEU A 293 -8.62 -58.91 7.00
CA LEU A 293 -9.93 -58.53 7.57
C LEU A 293 -10.73 -59.75 8.03
N GLN A 294 -10.60 -60.87 7.31
CA GLN A 294 -11.28 -62.12 7.67
C GLN A 294 -10.65 -62.75 8.92
N GLU A 295 -9.32 -62.71 9.05
CA GLU A 295 -8.61 -63.11 10.28
C GLU A 295 -8.95 -62.21 11.49
N GLU A 296 -9.13 -60.90 11.29
CA GLU A 296 -9.59 -59.98 12.35
C GLU A 296 -11.04 -60.28 12.77
N MET A 297 -11.93 -60.57 11.83
CA MET A 297 -13.31 -60.93 12.13
C MET A 297 -13.41 -62.27 12.88
N ASP A 298 -12.58 -63.24 12.50
CA ASP A 298 -12.54 -64.56 13.14
C ASP A 298 -11.88 -64.51 14.54
N SER A 299 -10.97 -63.56 14.78
CA SER A 299 -10.29 -63.37 16.08
C SER A 299 -11.01 -62.43 17.06
N GLY A 300 -11.86 -61.51 16.58
CA GLY A 300 -12.69 -60.62 17.41
C GLY A 300 -14.00 -61.24 17.92
N GLY A 301 -14.33 -62.46 17.50
CA GLY A 301 -15.59 -63.15 17.80
C GLY A 301 -15.69 -63.83 19.17
N ASP A 302 -14.61 -63.91 19.96
CA ASP A 302 -14.57 -64.74 21.18
C ASP A 302 -14.84 -63.98 22.50
N GLY A 303 -15.44 -62.78 22.42
CA GLY A 303 -15.65 -61.90 23.58
C GLY A 303 -17.07 -61.82 24.14
N GLY A 304 -18.04 -62.59 23.65
CA GLY A 304 -19.45 -62.27 23.95
C GLY A 304 -20.47 -63.39 23.82
N SER A 305 -20.31 -64.52 24.51
CA SER A 305 -21.47 -65.39 24.79
C SER A 305 -21.26 -66.39 25.95
N GLU A 306 -21.22 -65.92 27.19
CA GLU A 306 -21.65 -66.76 28.33
C GLU A 306 -22.43 -65.93 29.34
N ASN A 307 -23.72 -65.72 29.06
CA ASN A 307 -24.75 -65.83 30.09
C ASN A 307 -26.13 -65.95 29.46
N ARG A 308 -26.49 -67.18 29.11
CA ARG A 308 -27.89 -67.58 29.01
C ARG A 308 -28.05 -69.03 29.42
N LYS A 309 -28.93 -69.18 30.41
CA LYS A 309 -29.59 -70.37 30.94
C LYS A 309 -28.84 -71.10 32.04
N ASP A 310 -29.47 -71.53 33.11
CA ASP A 310 -30.77 -71.30 33.76
C ASP A 310 -30.71 -72.23 34.99
N THR A 311 -31.52 -71.97 36.01
CA THR A 311 -31.97 -72.94 37.04
C THR A 311 -30.96 -73.47 38.07
#